data_AF-A0A0D6PA93-F1
#
_entry.id   AF-A0A0D6PA93-F1
#
_cell.length_a   1.000
_cell.length_b   1.000
_cell.length_c   1.000
_cell.angle_alpha   90.00
_cell.angle_beta   90.00
_cell.angle_gamma   90.00
#
_symmetry.space_group_name_H-M   'P 1'
#
loop_
_entity.id
_entity.type
_entity.pdbx_description
1 polymer ?
#
loop_
_entity_poly.entity_id
_entity_poly.type
_entity_poly.pdbx_seq_one_letter_code
_entity_poly.pdbx_strand_id
1 'polypeptide(L)'
;MRRRLFLPVLIPLLLPQAALAQSPPQASPQSGAASGAASAADSNGASGAKPAAAPSAAAPQSTATGLAAQAALPGAGAVNDYPTAARADYVFACMSVNGGSREALDHCSCSIDVIASILPYARYEKAETVLSMRQGLVGGYLGEEFRQSEANDIVRALKEAQAEAEVRCF
;
A
#
# COMPACT_ATOMS: atom_id res chain seq x y z
N MET A 1 -63.48 -14.88 44.41
CA MET A 1 -62.17 -14.19 44.53
C MET A 1 -61.07 -15.25 44.52
N ARG A 2 -60.24 -15.21 43.47
CA ARG A 2 -59.26 -16.26 43.10
C ARG A 2 -58.08 -16.29 44.07
N ARG A 3 -57.86 -17.43 44.73
CA ARG A 3 -56.61 -17.78 45.39
C ARG A 3 -55.60 -18.28 44.34
N ARG A 4 -54.38 -17.78 44.50
CA ARG A 4 -53.13 -18.17 43.84
C ARG A 4 -52.88 -19.67 43.95
N LEU A 5 -52.12 -20.26 43.04
CA LEU A 5 -50.80 -20.84 43.33
C LEU A 5 -50.23 -21.56 42.10
N PHE A 6 -48.97 -21.25 41.81
CA PHE A 6 -47.90 -22.16 41.40
C PHE A 6 -48.18 -23.18 40.28
N LEU A 7 -47.55 -22.93 39.13
CA LEU A 7 -47.04 -24.02 38.30
C LEU A 7 -45.51 -23.86 38.16
N PRO A 8 -44.72 -24.85 38.60
CA PRO A 8 -43.26 -24.87 38.51
C PRO A 8 -42.77 -25.72 37.32
N VAL A 9 -41.62 -25.32 36.76
CA VAL A 9 -40.54 -26.19 36.24
C VAL A 9 -40.75 -26.89 34.87
N LEU A 10 -39.63 -27.00 34.14
CA LEU A 10 -39.32 -27.82 32.95
C LEU A 10 -39.72 -27.26 31.57
N ILE A 11 -38.82 -26.45 30.98
CA ILE A 11 -38.61 -26.45 29.54
C ILE A 11 -37.15 -26.86 29.28
N PRO A 12 -36.90 -27.97 28.57
CA PRO A 12 -35.59 -28.61 28.46
C PRO A 12 -34.70 -27.92 27.42
N LEU A 13 -33.39 -28.09 27.62
CA LEU A 13 -32.36 -27.99 26.60
C LEU A 13 -32.74 -28.83 25.36
N LEU A 14 -32.90 -28.18 24.22
CA LEU A 14 -32.67 -28.79 22.90
C LEU A 14 -31.97 -27.78 21.99
N LEU A 15 -30.66 -27.98 21.84
CA LEU A 15 -29.92 -27.57 20.64
C LEU A 15 -30.33 -28.47 19.47
N PRO A 16 -30.40 -27.93 18.24
CA PRO A 16 -29.97 -28.63 17.05
C PRO A 16 -28.62 -28.08 16.58
N GLN A 17 -27.64 -28.98 16.47
CA GLN A 17 -26.40 -28.82 15.72
C GLN A 17 -26.65 -29.16 14.24
N ALA A 18 -26.35 -28.22 13.34
CA ALA A 18 -25.95 -28.39 11.91
C ALA A 18 -26.24 -27.06 11.19
N ALA A 19 -25.28 -26.13 11.01
CA ALA A 19 -24.20 -26.16 10.03
C ALA A 19 -24.71 -26.39 8.58
N LEU A 20 -24.73 -25.32 7.75
CA LEU A 20 -23.90 -25.17 6.54
C LEU A 20 -24.30 -23.91 5.72
N ALA A 21 -23.30 -23.07 5.44
CA ALA A 21 -23.15 -22.17 4.29
C ALA A 21 -24.00 -20.87 4.16
N GLN A 22 -23.74 -19.90 5.04
CA GLN A 22 -23.57 -18.51 4.59
C GLN A 22 -22.33 -17.94 5.30
N SER A 23 -21.19 -17.96 4.61
CA SER A 23 -20.02 -17.20 5.05
C SER A 23 -20.34 -15.71 4.87
N PRO A 24 -20.34 -14.89 5.93
CA PRO A 24 -20.32 -13.44 5.76
C PRO A 24 -19.00 -13.04 5.08
N PRO A 25 -18.94 -11.91 4.33
CA PRO A 25 -17.65 -11.36 3.94
C PRO A 25 -16.84 -11.13 5.23
N GLN A 26 -15.66 -11.73 5.28
CA GLN A 26 -14.70 -11.55 6.36
C GLN A 26 -14.31 -10.07 6.41
N ALA A 27 -15.04 -9.29 7.20
CA ALA A 27 -14.53 -8.06 7.78
C ALA A 27 -13.54 -8.48 8.87
N SER A 28 -12.33 -8.85 8.46
CA SER A 28 -11.21 -9.02 9.38
C SER A 28 -10.77 -7.63 9.86
N PRO A 29 -10.69 -7.38 11.18
CA PRO A 29 -10.00 -6.21 11.69
C PRO A 29 -8.51 -6.50 11.56
N GLN A 30 -7.85 -5.96 10.54
CA GLN A 30 -6.39 -5.97 10.49
C GLN A 30 -5.87 -4.85 11.40
N SER A 31 -5.88 -5.13 12.69
CA SER A 31 -4.96 -4.51 13.64
C SER A 31 -3.60 -5.20 13.46
N GLY A 32 -2.67 -4.55 12.76
CA GLY A 32 -1.28 -4.96 12.75
C GLY A 32 -0.47 -4.41 11.59
N ALA A 33 0.31 -3.37 11.88
CA ALA A 33 1.37 -2.76 11.06
C ALA A 33 0.86 -1.98 9.83
N ALA A 34 0.78 -0.65 9.84
CA ALA A 34 1.91 0.25 10.10
C ALA A 34 3.22 -0.24 9.47
N SER A 35 3.20 -0.49 8.16
CA SER A 35 4.36 -0.28 7.28
C SER A 35 4.26 1.12 6.66
N GLY A 36 4.22 2.12 7.54
CA GLY A 36 4.35 3.54 7.22
C GLY A 36 5.36 4.16 8.17
N ALA A 37 6.46 3.45 8.42
CA ALA A 37 7.60 3.98 9.15
C ALA A 37 8.62 4.50 8.12
N ALA A 38 8.67 5.82 8.04
CA ALA A 38 9.84 6.63 7.72
C ALA A 38 10.61 6.29 6.42
N SER A 39 10.42 7.15 5.41
CA SER A 39 11.58 7.74 4.73
C SER A 39 11.72 9.20 5.16
N ALA A 40 12.32 9.35 6.34
CA ALA A 40 13.10 10.52 6.69
C ALA A 40 14.57 10.07 6.67
N ALA A 41 15.21 10.20 5.50
CA ALA A 41 16.65 10.20 5.22
C ALA A 41 16.77 10.33 3.68
N ASP A 42 17.45 11.28 3.06
CA ASP A 42 18.31 12.38 3.50
C ASP A 42 18.21 13.46 2.41
N SER A 43 17.95 14.69 2.83
CA SER A 43 18.23 15.87 2.03
C SER A 43 19.74 16.04 1.88
N ASN A 44 20.32 15.54 0.78
CA ASN A 44 21.67 15.97 0.36
C ASN A 44 21.57 17.26 -0.47
N GLY A 45 21.37 18.35 0.27
CA GLY A 45 21.71 19.71 -0.16
C GLY A 45 22.81 20.25 0.75
N ALA A 46 24.08 20.04 0.39
CA ALA A 46 25.19 20.93 0.72
C ALA A 46 26.49 20.41 0.11
N SER A 47 27.05 21.15 -0.85
CA SER A 47 28.51 21.26 -1.00
C SER A 47 28.85 22.54 -1.74
N GLY A 48 28.73 23.67 -1.01
CA GLY A 48 29.61 24.80 -1.21
C GLY A 48 30.80 24.63 -0.28
N ALA A 49 31.92 24.10 -0.79
CA ALA A 49 33.18 24.06 -0.07
C ALA A 49 34.32 24.48 -1.01
N LYS A 50 34.89 25.64 -0.67
CA LYS A 50 36.06 26.33 -1.22
C LYS A 50 37.31 25.43 -1.17
N PRO A 51 38.15 25.36 -2.23
CA PRO A 51 39.42 24.64 -2.14
C PRO A 51 40.51 25.52 -1.53
N ALA A 52 41.23 24.97 -0.55
CA ALA A 52 42.49 25.47 -0.04
C ALA A 52 43.60 24.45 -0.34
N ALA A 53 44.64 24.95 -0.99
CA ALA A 53 46.04 24.52 -1.11
C ALA A 53 46.47 23.07 -0.74
N ALA A 54 47.26 22.51 -1.67
CA ALA A 54 48.11 21.32 -1.61
C ALA A 54 49.26 21.45 -0.55
N PRO A 55 50.13 20.44 -0.28
CA PRO A 55 50.95 19.72 -1.29
C PRO A 55 51.22 18.20 -1.10
N SER A 56 51.37 17.53 -2.25
CA SER A 56 52.39 16.56 -2.68
C SER A 56 52.95 15.47 -1.73
N ALA A 57 52.67 14.20 -2.06
CA ALA A 57 53.61 13.07 -1.96
C ALA A 57 53.20 11.94 -2.92
N ALA A 58 54.19 11.36 -3.60
CA ALA A 58 54.06 10.51 -4.78
C ALA A 58 53.95 8.99 -4.49
N ALA A 59 53.18 8.27 -5.33
CA ALA A 59 53.33 6.84 -5.62
C ALA A 59 52.64 6.50 -6.96
N PRO A 60 53.16 5.55 -7.77
CA PRO A 60 52.70 5.30 -9.14
C PRO A 60 51.42 4.45 -9.17
N GLN A 61 50.39 4.91 -9.87
CA GLN A 61 49.15 4.18 -10.12
C GLN A 61 49.18 3.56 -11.52
N SER A 62 49.10 2.24 -11.59
CA SER A 62 48.86 1.48 -12.82
C SER A 62 47.54 1.90 -13.44
N THR A 63 47.61 2.40 -14.68
CA THR A 63 46.47 2.71 -15.53
C THR A 63 45.83 1.43 -16.06
N ALA A 64 44.64 1.10 -15.58
CA ALA A 64 43.70 0.23 -16.29
C ALA A 64 42.39 0.98 -16.46
N THR A 65 42.36 1.85 -17.46
CA THR A 65 41.20 2.63 -17.89
C THR A 65 40.18 1.70 -18.55
N GLY A 66 39.26 1.15 -17.76
CA GLY A 66 38.06 0.49 -18.25
C GLY A 66 36.85 1.41 -18.09
N LEU A 67 36.71 2.42 -18.96
CA LEU A 67 35.55 3.31 -18.96
C LEU A 67 34.36 2.57 -19.59
N ALA A 68 33.63 1.80 -18.80
CA ALA A 68 32.33 1.27 -19.20
C ALA A 68 31.33 2.45 -19.25
N ALA A 69 31.10 2.97 -20.45
CA ALA A 69 30.02 3.90 -20.72
C ALA A 69 28.68 3.21 -20.41
N GLN A 70 28.10 3.46 -19.24
CA GLN A 70 26.68 3.22 -19.03
C GLN A 70 25.93 4.20 -19.94
N ALA A 71 25.45 3.69 -21.08
CA ALA A 71 24.40 4.36 -21.82
C ALA A 71 23.17 4.40 -20.93
N ALA A 72 22.93 5.54 -20.28
CA ALA A 72 21.62 5.86 -19.75
C ALA A 72 20.68 5.97 -20.95
N LEU A 73 20.00 4.87 -21.30
CA LEU A 73 18.85 4.99 -22.19
C LEU A 73 17.86 5.90 -21.47
N PRO A 74 17.43 7.03 -22.07
CA PRO A 74 16.28 7.74 -21.57
C PRO A 74 15.12 6.74 -21.64
N GLY A 75 14.63 6.34 -20.46
CA GLY A 75 13.47 5.47 -20.35
C GLY A 75 12.38 6.05 -21.23
N ALA A 76 11.85 5.22 -22.14
CA ALA A 76 10.63 5.54 -22.85
C ALA A 76 9.63 5.97 -21.78
N GLY A 77 9.32 7.27 -21.74
CA GLY A 77 8.65 7.90 -20.61
C GLY A 77 7.46 7.06 -20.19
N ALA A 78 7.59 6.36 -19.07
CA ALA A 78 6.49 5.60 -18.54
C ALA A 78 5.46 6.65 -18.16
N VAL A 79 4.25 6.51 -18.71
CA VAL A 79 3.19 7.48 -18.44
C VAL A 79 2.96 7.60 -16.93
N ASN A 80 3.36 6.61 -16.10
CA ASN A 80 3.72 6.82 -14.70
C ASN A 80 4.86 5.88 -14.22
N ASP A 81 6.01 6.44 -13.83
CA ASP A 81 7.14 5.69 -13.27
C ASP A 81 6.94 5.37 -11.77
N TYR A 82 6.36 4.22 -11.48
CA TYR A 82 6.31 3.71 -10.10
C TYR A 82 7.67 3.09 -9.74
N PRO A 83 8.26 3.45 -8.59
CA PRO A 83 9.52 2.85 -8.16
C PRO A 83 9.33 1.36 -7.90
N THR A 84 10.39 0.58 -8.15
CA THR A 84 10.37 -0.89 -8.00
C THR A 84 9.93 -1.33 -6.60
N ALA A 85 10.34 -0.58 -5.56
CA ALA A 85 9.91 -0.84 -4.18
C ALA A 85 8.37 -0.76 -4.05
N ALA A 86 7.75 0.33 -4.50
CA ALA A 86 6.30 0.49 -4.43
C ALA A 86 5.54 -0.58 -5.23
N ARG A 87 6.07 -0.98 -6.41
CA ARG A 87 5.51 -2.08 -7.19
C ARG A 87 5.56 -3.40 -6.42
N ALA A 88 6.71 -3.71 -5.82
CA ALA A 88 6.90 -4.93 -5.06
C ALA A 88 6.01 -4.95 -3.81
N ASP A 89 5.94 -3.85 -3.07
CA ASP A 89 5.10 -3.72 -1.87
C ASP A 89 3.62 -3.93 -2.20
N TYR A 90 3.13 -3.33 -3.29
CA TYR A 90 1.78 -3.57 -3.78
C TYR A 90 1.55 -5.04 -4.13
N VAL A 91 2.46 -5.67 -4.88
CA VAL A 91 2.33 -7.08 -5.28
C VAL A 91 2.30 -8.01 -4.06
N PHE A 92 3.16 -7.77 -3.07
CA PHE A 92 3.15 -8.56 -1.83
C PHE A 92 1.83 -8.40 -1.05
N ALA A 93 1.32 -7.17 -0.95
CA ALA A 93 0.03 -6.91 -0.30
C ALA A 93 -1.12 -7.57 -1.06
N CYS A 94 -1.17 -7.44 -2.38
CA CYS A 94 -2.18 -8.05 -3.23
C CYS A 94 -2.15 -9.59 -3.16
N MET A 95 -0.97 -10.19 -3.17
CA MET A 95 -0.82 -11.65 -3.05
C MET A 95 -1.31 -12.16 -1.70
N SER A 96 -1.14 -11.38 -0.62
CA SER A 96 -1.55 -11.77 0.74
C SER A 96 -3.06 -11.98 0.87
N VAL A 97 -3.87 -11.27 0.05
CA VAL A 97 -5.33 -11.39 0.03
C VAL A 97 -5.84 -12.31 -1.08
N ASN A 98 -4.98 -12.69 -2.04
CA ASN A 98 -5.31 -13.55 -3.19
C ASN A 98 -4.63 -14.94 -3.15
N GLY A 99 -4.19 -15.39 -1.97
CA GLY A 99 -3.71 -16.77 -1.75
C GLY A 99 -2.22 -17.03 -2.04
N GLY A 100 -1.44 -16.01 -2.39
CA GLY A 100 0.03 -16.10 -2.42
C GLY A 100 0.63 -17.09 -3.43
N SER A 101 -0.10 -17.43 -4.50
CA SER A 101 0.34 -18.39 -5.52
C SER A 101 1.11 -17.70 -6.66
N ARG A 102 1.69 -18.50 -7.57
CA ARG A 102 2.30 -17.98 -8.81
C ARG A 102 1.27 -17.29 -9.71
N GLU A 103 0.07 -17.84 -9.79
CA GLU A 103 -1.05 -17.25 -10.51
C GLU A 103 -1.45 -15.89 -9.90
N ALA A 104 -1.52 -15.80 -8.57
CA ALA A 104 -1.76 -14.53 -7.89
C ALA A 104 -0.66 -13.50 -8.19
N LEU A 105 0.61 -13.92 -8.29
CA LEU A 105 1.69 -13.03 -8.71
C LEU A 105 1.45 -12.48 -10.12
N ASP A 106 1.01 -13.31 -11.07
CA ASP A 106 0.75 -12.88 -12.44
C ASP A 106 -0.42 -11.86 -12.50
N HIS A 107 -1.52 -12.12 -11.78
CA HIS A 107 -2.66 -11.19 -11.68
C HIS A 107 -2.30 -9.89 -10.94
N CYS A 108 -1.64 -9.98 -9.79
CA CYS A 108 -1.24 -8.81 -8.99
C CYS A 108 -0.21 -7.93 -9.72
N SER A 109 0.69 -8.53 -10.51
CA SER A 109 1.64 -7.80 -11.36
C SER A 109 0.92 -7.07 -12.49
N CYS A 110 -0.05 -7.73 -13.16
CA CYS A 110 -0.91 -7.08 -14.14
C CYS A 110 -1.65 -5.88 -13.53
N SER A 111 -2.23 -6.06 -12.33
CA SER A 111 -3.03 -5.02 -11.67
C SER A 111 -2.24 -3.73 -11.42
N ILE A 112 -1.01 -3.83 -10.89
CA ILE A 112 -0.18 -2.64 -10.63
C ILE A 112 0.24 -1.94 -11.92
N ASP A 113 0.44 -2.67 -13.02
CA ASP A 113 0.75 -2.08 -14.32
C ASP A 113 -0.45 -1.32 -14.91
N VAL A 114 -1.67 -1.85 -14.74
CA VAL A 114 -2.89 -1.13 -15.13
C VAL A 114 -3.08 0.12 -14.28
N ILE A 115 -2.92 0.04 -12.96
CA ILE A 115 -3.00 1.21 -12.06
C ILE A 115 -1.97 2.26 -12.47
N ALA A 116 -0.72 1.85 -12.71
CA ALA A 116 0.35 2.74 -13.16
C ALA A 116 0.13 3.29 -14.57
N SER A 117 -0.79 2.75 -15.38
CA SER A 117 -1.15 3.35 -16.67
C SER A 117 -2.17 4.50 -16.54
N ILE A 118 -2.93 4.54 -15.44
CA ILE A 118 -4.05 5.47 -15.23
C ILE A 118 -3.71 6.54 -14.19
N LEU A 119 -3.01 6.16 -13.12
CA LEU A 119 -2.79 7.01 -11.95
C LEU A 119 -1.29 7.31 -11.75
N PRO A 120 -0.88 8.59 -11.70
CA PRO A 120 0.49 8.97 -11.37
C PRO A 120 0.88 8.59 -9.96
N TYR A 121 2.16 8.21 -9.80
CA TYR A 121 2.71 7.76 -8.53
C TYR A 121 2.48 8.78 -7.40
N ALA A 122 2.65 10.08 -7.69
CA ALA A 122 2.39 11.14 -6.73
C ALA A 122 0.91 11.21 -6.25
N ARG A 123 -0.05 10.76 -7.06
CA ARG A 123 -1.46 10.65 -6.63
C ARG A 123 -1.74 9.34 -5.92
N TYR A 124 -1.08 8.25 -6.32
CA TYR A 124 -1.13 6.97 -5.63
C TYR A 124 -0.67 7.09 -4.17
N GLU A 125 0.52 7.65 -3.93
CA GLU A 125 1.08 7.83 -2.58
C GLU A 125 0.20 8.73 -1.69
N LYS A 126 -0.35 9.80 -2.28
CA LYS A 126 -1.34 10.65 -1.58
C LYS A 126 -2.60 9.87 -1.24
N ALA A 127 -3.12 9.05 -2.14
CA ALA A 127 -4.32 8.26 -1.89
C ALA A 127 -4.09 7.23 -0.78
N GLU A 128 -2.94 6.54 -0.77
CA GLU A 128 -2.55 5.64 0.33
C GLU A 128 -2.47 6.37 1.66
N THR A 129 -1.86 7.56 1.67
CA THR A 129 -1.77 8.41 2.87
C THR A 129 -3.16 8.79 3.39
N VAL A 130 -4.04 9.26 2.50
CA VAL A 130 -5.42 9.63 2.84
C VAL A 130 -6.18 8.42 3.40
N LEU A 131 -6.05 7.24 2.78
CA LEU A 131 -6.69 6.02 3.26
C LEU A 131 -6.15 5.60 4.63
N SER A 132 -4.83 5.65 4.84
CA SER A 132 -4.19 5.35 6.12
C SER A 132 -4.69 6.28 7.23
N MET A 133 -4.78 7.58 6.97
CA MET A 133 -5.28 8.56 7.94
C MET A 133 -6.78 8.38 8.24
N ARG A 134 -7.58 7.99 7.25
CA ARG A 134 -9.02 7.67 7.44
C ARG A 134 -9.26 6.40 8.24
N GLN A 135 -8.36 5.41 8.11
CA GLN A 135 -8.45 4.11 8.78
C GLN A 135 -7.83 4.14 10.18
N GLY A 136 -6.92 5.07 10.45
CA GLY A 136 -6.28 5.25 11.76
C GLY A 136 -7.18 5.88 12.81
N LEU A 137 -6.72 5.86 14.07
CA LEU A 137 -7.38 6.48 15.23
C LEU A 137 -7.27 8.02 15.25
N VAL A 138 -6.89 8.66 14.14
CA VAL A 138 -6.85 10.12 14.02
C VAL A 138 -8.28 10.65 13.91
N GLY A 139 -8.98 10.61 15.05
CA GLY A 139 -10.32 11.15 15.20
C GLY A 139 -10.31 12.66 15.42
N GLY A 140 -11.49 13.28 15.34
CA GLY A 140 -11.67 14.71 15.53
C GLY A 140 -11.32 15.54 14.28
N TYR A 141 -11.01 16.81 14.49
CA TYR A 141 -10.83 17.81 13.42
C TYR A 141 -9.81 17.37 12.35
N LEU A 142 -8.69 16.77 12.76
CA LEU A 142 -7.65 16.33 11.83
C LEU A 142 -8.09 15.17 10.93
N GLY A 143 -8.95 14.28 11.43
CA GLY A 143 -9.54 13.21 10.62
C GLY A 143 -10.60 13.71 9.64
N GLU A 144 -11.33 14.78 10.00
CA GLU A 144 -12.32 15.40 9.12
C GLU A 144 -11.69 16.11 7.92
N GLU A 145 -10.49 16.68 8.07
CA GLU A 145 -9.72 17.27 6.97
C GLU A 145 -9.49 16.26 5.84
N PHE A 146 -9.14 15.02 6.17
CA PHE A 146 -8.93 13.96 5.19
C PHE A 146 -10.22 13.43 4.56
N ARG A 147 -11.40 13.92 4.96
CA ARG A 147 -12.71 13.60 4.34
C ARG A 147 -13.25 14.73 3.46
N GLN A 148 -12.49 15.81 3.27
CA GLN A 148 -12.87 16.91 2.37
C GLN A 148 -12.82 16.52 0.88
N SER A 149 -13.36 17.39 0.03
CA SER A 149 -13.57 17.14 -1.40
C SER A 149 -12.29 16.73 -2.15
N GLU A 150 -11.17 17.42 -1.94
CA GLU A 150 -9.91 17.08 -2.61
C GLU A 150 -9.41 15.68 -2.22
N ALA A 151 -9.46 15.34 -0.94
CA ALA A 151 -9.09 14.02 -0.46
C ALA A 151 -10.03 12.92 -1.01
N ASN A 152 -11.31 13.24 -1.18
CA ASN A 152 -12.26 12.33 -1.84
C ASN A 152 -11.95 12.14 -3.33
N ASP A 153 -11.56 13.20 -4.04
CA ASP A 153 -11.21 13.13 -5.45
C ASP A 153 -9.96 12.27 -5.67
N ILE A 154 -8.96 12.40 -4.79
CA ILE A 154 -7.75 11.56 -4.80
C ILE A 154 -8.09 10.08 -4.59
N VAL A 155 -8.91 9.78 -3.58
CA VAL A 155 -9.36 8.40 -3.31
C VAL A 155 -10.23 7.85 -4.44
N ARG A 156 -11.08 8.69 -5.05
CA ARG A 156 -11.92 8.28 -6.20
C ARG A 156 -11.05 7.88 -7.39
N ALA A 157 -10.03 8.68 -7.73
CA ALA A 157 -9.12 8.35 -8.83
C ALA A 157 -8.38 7.02 -8.60
N LEU A 158 -7.97 6.72 -7.36
CA LEU A 158 -7.38 5.42 -7.03
C LEU A 158 -8.39 4.28 -7.19
N LYS A 159 -9.62 4.44 -6.70
CA LYS A 159 -10.67 3.42 -6.81
C LYS A 159 -11.07 3.15 -8.26
N GLU A 160 -11.12 4.18 -9.10
CA GLU A 160 -11.36 4.04 -10.54
C GLU A 160 -10.24 3.23 -11.22
N ALA A 161 -8.98 3.54 -10.91
CA ALA A 161 -7.84 2.76 -11.42
C ALA A 161 -7.86 1.31 -10.93
N GLN A 162 -8.24 1.07 -9.68
CA GLN A 162 -8.39 -0.27 -9.11
C GLN A 162 -9.54 -1.05 -9.77
N ALA A 163 -10.66 -0.40 -10.07
CA ALA A 163 -11.78 -1.03 -10.75
C ALA A 163 -11.41 -1.46 -12.18
N GLU A 164 -10.65 -0.63 -12.90
CA GLU A 164 -10.15 -1.00 -14.23
C GLU A 164 -9.16 -2.17 -14.16
N ALA A 165 -8.29 -2.18 -13.14
CA ALA A 165 -7.36 -3.27 -12.91
C ALA A 165 -8.08 -4.58 -12.58
N GLU A 166 -9.13 -4.53 -11.76
CA GLU A 166 -9.96 -5.70 -11.45
C GLU A 166 -10.52 -6.32 -12.74
N VAL A 167 -11.19 -5.53 -13.58
CA VAL A 167 -11.82 -6.03 -14.81
C VAL A 167 -10.82 -6.57 -15.83
N ARG A 168 -9.60 -6.00 -15.89
CA ARG A 168 -8.58 -6.40 -16.87
C ARG A 168 -7.74 -7.57 -16.42
N CYS A 169 -7.49 -7.69 -15.12
CA CYS A 169 -6.46 -8.57 -14.58
C CYS A 169 -7.00 -9.69 -13.69
N PHE A 170 -8.26 -9.65 -13.22
CA PHE A 170 -8.88 -10.70 -12.41
C PHE A 170 -10.15 -11.24 -13.07
#